data_AF-A0A5J6U2P2-F1
#
_entry.id   AF-A0A5J6U2P2-F1
#
_cell.length_a   1.000
_cell.length_b   1.000
_cell.length_c   1.000
_cell.angle_alpha   90.00
_cell.angle_beta   90.00
_cell.angle_gamma   90.00
#
_symmetry.space_group_name_H-M   'P 1'
#
loop_
_entity.id
_entity.type
_entity.pdbx_description
1 polymer ?
#
loop_
_entity_poly.entity_id
_entity_poly.type
_entity_poly.pdbx_seq_one_letter_code
_entity_poly.pdbx_strand_id
1 'polypeptide(L)'
;MYMLVLALAFLLALSLATAFAITGTILDEDYLDQRDWRSVTMAVHLSIITLVGVGGFLILQARETKIAREEARRIAIAELLKMAMDDPGLDEAWGPVPEGEDRKTRRQLMYINMIVSEWQMSFETKALPEKRLRAISREMFSGRPGRAYWQDARQVRMSTSETRQARRFHQILDEEYDRAPVPQPESRPRVLRPWARIAGAATGAAALVPLLRALIRRTSRTPRR
;
A
#
# COMPACT_ATOMS: atom_id res chain seq x y z
N MET A 1 16.14 5.46 -19.68
CA MET A 1 17.12 4.40 -19.36
C MET A 1 17.65 3.72 -20.62
N TYR A 2 16.83 3.08 -21.46
CA TYR A 2 17.27 2.41 -22.71
C TYR A 2 18.07 3.32 -23.67
N MET A 3 17.62 4.56 -23.91
CA MET A 3 18.33 5.54 -24.75
C MET A 3 19.71 5.91 -24.21
N LEU A 4 19.89 5.91 -22.89
CA LEU A 4 21.14 6.30 -22.23
C LEU A 4 22.14 5.13 -22.25
N VAL A 5 21.65 3.90 -22.05
CA VAL A 5 22.43 2.66 -22.22
C VAL A 5 22.94 2.54 -23.66
N LEU A 6 22.07 2.80 -24.65
CA LEU A 6 22.46 2.77 -26.07
C LEU A 6 23.49 3.85 -26.42
N ALA A 7 23.33 5.07 -25.90
CA ALA A 7 24.31 6.14 -26.10
C ALA A 7 25.68 5.79 -25.50
N LEU A 8 25.72 5.17 -24.32
CA LEU A 8 26.97 4.79 -23.66
C LEU A 8 27.63 3.59 -24.35
N ALA A 9 26.84 2.59 -24.75
CA ALA A 9 27.33 1.46 -25.55
C ALA A 9 27.87 1.94 -26.90
N PHE A 10 27.24 2.94 -27.52
CA PHE A 10 27.73 3.58 -28.74
C PHE A 10 29.05 4.32 -28.51
N LEU A 11 29.19 5.09 -27.43
CA LEU A 11 30.44 5.78 -27.09
C LEU A 11 31.58 4.79 -26.78
N LEU A 12 31.27 3.67 -26.13
CA LEU A 12 32.23 2.61 -25.83
C LEU A 12 32.64 1.84 -27.11
N ALA A 13 31.68 1.56 -27.99
CA ALA A 13 31.96 0.98 -29.30
C ALA A 13 32.81 1.93 -30.16
N LEU A 14 32.55 3.24 -30.10
CA LEU A 14 33.32 4.26 -30.81
C LEU A 14 34.74 4.39 -30.25
N SER A 15 34.93 4.29 -28.93
CA SER A 15 36.25 4.32 -28.30
C SER A 15 37.05 3.05 -28.57
N LEU A 16 36.40 1.88 -28.57
CA LEU A 16 37.03 0.62 -28.99
C LEU A 16 37.37 0.61 -30.48
N ALA A 17 36.49 1.13 -31.34
CA ALA A 17 36.75 1.25 -32.77
C ALA A 17 37.92 2.19 -33.08
N THR A 18 38.03 3.31 -32.34
CA THR A 18 39.17 4.22 -32.48
C THR A 18 40.46 3.59 -31.94
N ALA A 19 40.42 2.91 -30.79
CA ALA A 19 41.58 2.15 -30.29
C ALA A 19 42.01 1.03 -31.25
N PHE A 20 41.05 0.32 -31.86
CA PHE A 20 41.30 -0.74 -32.84
C PHE A 20 41.87 -0.18 -34.14
N ALA A 21 41.34 0.92 -34.66
CA ALA A 21 41.91 1.60 -35.83
C ALA A 21 43.36 2.04 -35.57
N ILE A 22 43.62 2.61 -34.38
CA ILE A 22 44.97 3.01 -33.95
C ILE A 22 45.88 1.76 -33.84
N THR A 23 45.39 0.65 -33.30
CA THR A 23 46.16 -0.60 -33.19
C THR A 23 46.43 -1.25 -34.55
N GLY A 24 45.46 -1.20 -35.48
CA GLY A 24 45.64 -1.65 -36.85
C GLY A 24 46.71 -0.86 -37.60
N THR A 25 46.79 0.46 -37.36
CA THR A 25 47.86 1.31 -37.90
C THR A 25 49.21 1.10 -37.20
N ILE A 26 49.24 0.54 -35.98
CA ILE A 26 50.48 0.22 -35.24
C ILE A 26 51.14 -1.07 -35.76
N LEU A 27 50.35 -1.98 -36.36
CA LEU A 27 50.86 -3.23 -36.94
C LEU A 27 51.37 -3.06 -38.38
N ASP A 28 51.24 -1.86 -38.96
CA ASP A 28 51.80 -1.52 -40.26
C ASP A 28 53.27 -1.08 -40.08
N GLU A 29 54.20 -1.87 -40.63
CA GLU A 29 55.65 -1.81 -40.34
C GLU A 29 56.27 -0.45 -40.71
N ASP A 30 55.69 0.25 -41.70
CA ASP A 30 56.12 1.58 -42.17
C ASP A 30 55.71 2.74 -41.24
N TYR A 31 54.74 2.54 -40.33
CA TYR A 31 54.19 3.61 -39.49
C TYR A 31 54.93 3.78 -38.14
N LEU A 32 55.79 2.83 -37.79
CA LEU A 32 56.48 2.79 -36.50
C LEU A 32 57.71 3.71 -36.43
N ASP A 33 58.32 4.06 -37.58
CA ASP A 33 59.55 4.87 -37.66
C ASP A 33 59.28 6.39 -37.51
N GLN A 34 58.06 6.84 -37.81
CA GLN A 34 57.67 8.26 -37.79
C GLN A 34 56.65 8.56 -36.68
N ARG A 35 56.85 8.00 -35.48
CA ARG A 35 55.85 8.09 -34.41
C ARG A 35 55.96 9.37 -33.58
N ASP A 36 54.96 10.24 -33.69
CA ASP A 36 54.73 11.34 -32.75
C ASP A 36 54.12 10.79 -31.44
N TRP A 37 54.88 10.80 -30.35
CA TRP A 37 54.51 10.31 -29.00
C TRP A 37 53.19 10.91 -28.46
N ARG A 38 52.77 12.04 -29.04
CA ARG A 38 51.52 12.75 -28.75
C ARG A 38 50.28 11.93 -29.11
N SER A 39 50.34 11.13 -30.17
CA SER A 39 49.21 10.29 -30.62
C SER A 39 48.89 9.16 -29.63
N VAL A 40 49.93 8.47 -29.14
CA VAL A 40 49.81 7.36 -28.18
C VAL A 40 49.31 7.87 -26.83
N THR A 41 49.86 9.00 -26.38
CA THR A 41 49.42 9.61 -25.13
C THR A 41 47.95 9.99 -25.21
N MET A 42 47.47 10.63 -26.29
CA MET A 42 46.05 10.94 -26.45
C MET A 42 45.15 9.70 -26.38
N ALA A 43 45.53 8.61 -27.06
CA ALA A 43 44.77 7.36 -27.03
C ALA A 43 44.68 6.76 -25.61
N VAL A 44 45.78 6.77 -24.87
CA VAL A 44 45.80 6.31 -23.47
C VAL A 44 44.88 7.17 -22.61
N HIS A 45 44.94 8.50 -22.73
CA HIS A 45 44.06 9.39 -21.95
C HIS A 45 42.58 9.14 -22.26
N LEU A 46 42.22 8.95 -23.53
CA LEU A 46 40.85 8.64 -23.95
C LEU A 46 40.37 7.28 -23.42
N SER A 47 41.25 6.26 -23.40
CA SER A 47 40.92 4.95 -22.85
C SER A 47 40.67 5.01 -21.34
N ILE A 48 41.48 5.77 -20.60
CA ILE A 48 41.32 5.98 -19.16
C ILE A 48 39.99 6.69 -18.87
N ILE A 49 39.69 7.76 -19.61
CA ILE A 49 38.42 8.50 -19.47
C ILE A 49 37.22 7.59 -19.76
N THR A 50 37.31 6.76 -20.80
CA THR A 50 36.27 5.78 -21.14
C THR A 50 36.07 4.80 -19.99
N LEU A 51 37.14 4.22 -19.46
CA LEU A 51 37.06 3.23 -18.38
C LEU A 51 36.43 3.82 -17.12
N VAL A 52 36.80 5.06 -16.76
CA VAL A 52 36.20 5.79 -15.63
C VAL A 52 34.71 6.04 -15.88
N GLY A 53 34.34 6.44 -17.10
CA GLY A 53 32.94 6.64 -17.49
C GLY A 53 32.10 5.37 -17.35
N VAL A 54 32.63 4.23 -17.82
CA VAL A 54 31.96 2.92 -17.73
C VAL A 54 31.86 2.46 -16.28
N GLY A 55 32.93 2.62 -15.48
CA GLY A 55 32.93 2.27 -14.07
C GLY A 55 31.89 3.07 -13.28
N GLY A 56 31.83 4.39 -13.48
CA GLY A 56 30.81 5.25 -12.89
C GLY A 56 29.39 4.85 -13.30
N PHE A 57 29.21 4.49 -14.57
CA PHE A 57 27.92 4.03 -15.09
C PHE A 57 27.46 2.72 -14.43
N LEU A 58 28.34 1.72 -14.31
CA LEU A 58 28.02 0.45 -13.65
C LEU A 58 27.58 0.64 -12.20
N ILE A 59 28.20 1.59 -11.48
CA ILE A 59 27.82 1.92 -10.09
C ILE A 59 26.40 2.50 -10.05
N LEU A 60 26.07 3.43 -10.96
CA LEU A 60 24.72 3.99 -11.05
C LEU A 60 23.69 2.90 -11.43
N GLN A 61 24.02 2.03 -12.38
CA GLN A 61 23.15 0.93 -12.80
C GLN A 61 22.93 -0.09 -11.66
N ALA A 62 23.96 -0.42 -10.88
CA ALA A 62 23.83 -1.29 -9.71
C ALA A 62 22.91 -0.67 -8.65
N ARG A 63 22.96 0.66 -8.49
CA ARG A 63 22.07 1.38 -7.57
C ARG A 63 20.62 1.40 -8.07
N GLU A 64 20.39 1.69 -9.34
CA GLU A 64 19.05 1.71 -9.95
C GLU A 64 18.40 0.33 -9.90
N THR A 65 19.14 -0.73 -10.25
CA THR A 65 18.63 -2.11 -10.21
C THR A 65 18.26 -2.54 -8.78
N LYS A 66 19.02 -2.12 -7.77
CA LYS A 66 18.69 -2.38 -6.36
C LYS A 66 17.36 -1.70 -5.97
N ILE A 67 17.16 -0.45 -6.38
CA ILE A 67 15.92 0.30 -6.09
C ILE A 67 14.73 -0.34 -6.81
N ALA A 68 14.87 -0.62 -8.11
CA ALA A 68 13.82 -1.24 -8.91
C ALA A 68 13.42 -2.63 -8.38
N ARG A 69 14.39 -3.43 -7.90
CA ARG A 69 14.12 -4.73 -7.28
C ARG A 69 13.32 -4.61 -5.99
N GLU A 70 13.64 -3.62 -5.18
CA GLU A 70 12.92 -3.35 -3.93
C GLU A 70 11.48 -2.90 -4.18
N GLU A 71 11.28 -2.05 -5.18
CA GLU A 71 9.95 -1.59 -5.61
C GLU A 71 9.10 -2.73 -6.19
N ALA A 72 9.67 -3.55 -7.08
CA ALA A 72 9.01 -4.73 -7.64
C ALA A 72 8.57 -5.72 -6.55
N ARG A 73 9.43 -5.95 -5.54
CA ARG A 73 9.09 -6.79 -4.38
C ARG A 73 7.88 -6.25 -3.62
N ARG A 74 7.80 -4.93 -3.42
CA ARG A 74 6.69 -4.29 -2.70
C ARG A 74 5.39 -4.37 -3.45
N ILE A 75 5.42 -4.15 -4.77
CA ILE A 75 4.26 -4.31 -5.65
C ILE A 75 3.76 -5.76 -5.57
N ALA A 76 4.65 -6.75 -5.64
CA ALA A 76 4.28 -8.15 -5.54
C ALA A 76 3.61 -8.48 -4.19
N ILE A 77 4.16 -8.00 -3.07
CA ILE A 77 3.56 -8.19 -1.73
C ILE A 77 2.17 -7.53 -1.64
N ALA A 78 2.03 -6.30 -2.15
CA ALA A 78 0.75 -5.61 -2.18
C ALA A 78 -0.30 -6.36 -3.00
N GLU A 79 0.10 -6.96 -4.12
CA GLU A 79 -0.79 -7.75 -4.96
C GLU A 79 -1.21 -9.06 -4.30
N LEU A 80 -0.29 -9.76 -3.63
CA LEU A 80 -0.62 -10.95 -2.84
C LEU A 80 -1.61 -10.62 -1.71
N LEU A 81 -1.46 -9.46 -1.05
CA LEU A 81 -2.41 -9.02 -0.03
C LEU A 81 -3.79 -8.73 -0.64
N LYS A 82 -3.87 -8.11 -1.82
CA LYS A 82 -5.14 -7.89 -2.51
C LYS A 82 -5.82 -9.21 -2.87
N MET A 83 -5.08 -10.17 -3.43
CA MET A 83 -5.62 -11.49 -3.74
C MET A 83 -6.19 -12.17 -2.48
N ALA A 84 -5.50 -12.09 -1.34
CA ALA A 84 -5.99 -12.63 -0.07
C ALA A 84 -7.23 -11.90 0.46
N MET A 85 -7.38 -10.59 0.19
CA MET A 85 -8.59 -9.85 0.56
C MET A 85 -9.82 -10.27 -0.28
N ASP A 86 -9.61 -10.69 -1.53
CA ASP A 86 -10.67 -11.06 -2.46
C ASP A 86 -11.07 -12.54 -2.36
N ASP A 87 -10.11 -13.44 -2.11
CA ASP A 87 -10.34 -14.89 -2.00
C ASP A 87 -10.21 -15.40 -0.54
N PRO A 88 -11.31 -15.88 0.08
CA PRO A 88 -11.29 -16.44 1.43
C PRO A 88 -10.35 -17.63 1.63
N GLY A 89 -10.15 -18.47 0.60
CA GLY A 89 -9.25 -19.62 0.70
C GLY A 89 -7.78 -19.20 0.77
N LEU A 90 -7.42 -18.08 0.11
CA LEU A 90 -6.10 -17.49 0.21
C LEU A 90 -5.89 -16.75 1.52
N ASP A 91 -6.95 -16.16 2.08
CA ASP A 91 -6.90 -15.52 3.40
C ASP A 91 -6.51 -16.54 4.49
N GLU A 92 -7.12 -17.72 4.50
CA GLU A 92 -6.81 -18.78 5.48
C GLU A 92 -5.33 -19.22 5.46
N ALA A 93 -4.67 -19.14 4.30
CA ALA A 93 -3.25 -19.49 4.15
C ALA A 93 -2.30 -18.52 4.89
N TRP A 94 -2.75 -17.31 5.23
CA TRP A 94 -1.96 -16.33 5.98
C TRP A 94 -1.90 -16.61 7.49
N GLY A 95 -2.77 -17.49 8.00
CA GLY A 95 -2.79 -17.87 9.41
C GLY A 95 -4.21 -18.05 9.95
N PRO A 96 -4.34 -18.74 11.11
CA PRO A 96 -5.63 -19.12 11.68
C PRO A 96 -6.48 -17.86 11.92
N VAL A 97 -7.72 -17.89 11.44
CA VAL A 97 -8.71 -16.85 11.75
C VAL A 97 -9.19 -17.11 13.20
N PRO A 98 -8.95 -16.19 14.15
CA PRO A 98 -9.46 -16.32 15.51
C PRO A 98 -10.98 -16.53 15.49
N GLU A 99 -11.47 -17.44 16.33
CA GLU A 99 -12.90 -17.75 16.40
C GLU A 99 -13.72 -16.48 16.69
N GLY A 100 -14.64 -16.13 15.79
CA GLY A 100 -15.51 -14.97 15.92
C GLY A 100 -15.02 -13.68 15.27
N GLU A 101 -13.85 -13.67 14.61
CA GLU A 101 -13.40 -12.51 13.84
C GLU A 101 -14.14 -12.40 12.49
N ASP A 102 -14.77 -11.25 12.25
CA ASP A 102 -15.46 -10.97 10.98
C ASP A 102 -14.43 -10.79 9.85
N ARG A 103 -14.62 -11.48 8.72
CA ARG A 103 -13.81 -11.33 7.49
C ARG A 103 -13.65 -9.86 7.09
N LYS A 104 -14.68 -9.05 7.33
CA LYS A 104 -14.61 -7.60 7.10
C LYS A 104 -13.51 -6.93 7.93
N THR A 105 -13.41 -7.26 9.22
CA THR A 105 -12.37 -6.72 10.13
C THR A 105 -10.99 -7.10 9.63
N ARG A 106 -10.77 -8.37 9.29
CA ARG A 106 -9.47 -8.85 8.80
C ARG A 106 -9.00 -8.12 7.53
N ARG A 107 -9.89 -7.93 6.55
CA ARG A 107 -9.59 -7.11 5.36
C ARG A 107 -9.28 -5.66 5.70
N GLN A 108 -9.98 -5.07 6.67
CA GLN A 108 -9.68 -3.71 7.13
C GLN A 108 -8.29 -3.63 7.75
N LEU A 109 -7.88 -4.60 8.57
CA LEU A 109 -6.54 -4.65 9.16
C LEU A 109 -5.45 -4.79 8.10
N MET A 110 -5.66 -5.66 7.10
CA MET A 110 -4.73 -5.81 5.95
C MET A 110 -4.61 -4.51 5.16
N TYR A 111 -5.73 -3.86 4.87
CA TYR A 111 -5.75 -2.57 4.17
C TYR A 111 -5.03 -1.47 4.96
N ILE A 112 -5.27 -1.38 6.27
CA ILE A 112 -4.57 -0.43 7.14
C ILE A 112 -3.07 -0.73 7.18
N ASN A 113 -2.66 -2.00 7.22
CA ASN A 113 -1.25 -2.39 7.14
C ASN A 113 -0.58 -1.86 5.87
N MET A 114 -1.27 -1.94 4.72
CA MET A 114 -0.78 -1.38 3.45
C MET A 114 -0.64 0.15 3.53
N ILE A 115 -1.66 0.86 4.02
CA ILE A 115 -1.63 2.32 4.19
C ILE A 115 -0.47 2.76 5.09
N VAL A 116 -0.32 2.13 6.25
CA VAL A 116 0.71 2.50 7.22
C VAL A 116 2.12 2.22 6.67
N SER A 117 2.28 1.14 5.91
CA SER A 117 3.56 0.82 5.25
C SER A 117 3.92 1.84 4.17
N GLU A 118 2.93 2.34 3.43
CA GLU A 118 3.12 3.41 2.45
C GLU A 118 3.46 4.76 3.11
N TRP A 119 2.77 5.10 4.21
CA TRP A 119 3.09 6.29 4.99
C TRP A 119 4.50 6.25 5.56
N GLN A 120 4.94 5.09 6.03
CA GLN A 120 6.31 4.91 6.52
C GLN A 120 7.32 5.22 5.42
N MET A 121 7.15 4.64 4.23
CA MET A 121 8.03 4.92 3.09
C MET A 121 8.02 6.42 2.74
N SER A 122 6.83 7.01 2.61
CA SER A 122 6.69 8.43 2.28
C SER A 122 7.33 9.34 3.33
N PHE A 123 7.29 8.95 4.61
CA PHE A 123 7.94 9.69 5.69
C PHE A 123 9.47 9.57 5.63
N GLU A 124 9.99 8.37 5.35
CA GLU A 124 11.43 8.10 5.19
C GLU A 124 12.02 8.87 3.99
N THR A 125 11.29 8.93 2.87
CA THR A 125 11.68 9.70 1.67
C THR A 125 11.40 11.21 1.78
N LYS A 126 10.84 11.66 2.91
CA LYS A 126 10.43 13.05 3.18
C LYS A 126 9.31 13.57 2.27
N ALA A 127 8.66 12.69 1.50
CA ALA A 127 7.46 13.02 0.72
C ALA A 127 6.24 13.30 1.61
N LEU A 128 6.21 12.72 2.82
CA LEU A 128 5.19 12.96 3.84
C LEU A 128 5.78 13.71 5.05
N PRO A 129 5.55 15.03 5.17
CA PRO A 129 6.01 15.80 6.33
C PRO A 129 5.32 15.37 7.62
N GLU A 130 6.02 15.48 8.76
CA GLU A 130 5.52 15.10 10.09
C GLU A 130 4.16 15.73 10.43
N LYS A 131 3.96 17.01 10.11
CA LYS A 131 2.68 17.71 10.36
C LYS A 131 1.51 17.02 9.68
N ARG A 132 1.71 16.54 8.44
CA ARG A 132 0.68 15.83 7.68
C ARG A 132 0.50 14.42 8.21
N LEU A 133 1.58 13.72 8.58
CA LEU A 133 1.53 12.41 9.20
C LEU A 133 0.67 12.43 10.48
N ARG A 134 0.86 13.43 11.34
CA ARG A 134 0.06 13.59 12.57
C ARG A 134 -1.42 13.78 12.31
N ALA A 135 -1.76 14.57 11.28
CA ALA A 135 -3.16 14.82 10.94
C ALA A 135 -3.86 13.54 10.45
N ILE A 136 -3.24 12.82 9.51
CA ILE A 136 -3.84 11.61 8.93
C ILE A 136 -3.85 10.43 9.92
N SER A 137 -2.85 10.31 10.80
CA SER A 137 -2.84 9.28 11.83
C SER A 137 -3.92 9.53 12.89
N ARG A 138 -4.14 10.79 13.29
CA ARG A 138 -5.23 11.16 14.21
C ARG A 138 -6.60 10.79 13.65
N GLU A 139 -6.83 11.05 12.36
CA GLU A 139 -8.07 10.66 11.69
C GLU A 139 -8.22 9.13 11.67
N MET A 140 -7.18 8.40 11.29
CA MET A 140 -7.18 6.93 11.30
C MET A 140 -7.50 6.35 12.70
N PHE A 141 -6.91 6.91 13.76
CA PHE A 141 -7.13 6.47 15.15
C PHE A 141 -8.44 6.95 15.77
N SER A 142 -9.16 7.86 15.11
CA SER A 142 -10.54 8.18 15.47
C SER A 142 -11.52 7.04 15.11
N GLY A 143 -11.10 6.13 14.22
CA GLY A 143 -11.84 4.93 13.83
C GLY A 143 -11.45 3.69 14.65
N ARG A 144 -12.40 2.79 14.87
CA ARG A 144 -12.15 1.49 15.56
C ARG A 144 -11.12 0.61 14.83
N PRO A 145 -11.19 0.41 13.50
CA PRO A 145 -10.25 -0.48 12.82
C PRO A 145 -8.80 -0.01 12.91
N GLY A 146 -8.56 1.31 12.81
CA GLY A 146 -7.22 1.90 12.93
C GLY A 146 -6.61 1.69 14.32
N ARG A 147 -7.43 1.81 15.37
CA ARG A 147 -6.98 1.51 16.74
C ARG A 147 -6.69 0.04 16.96
N ALA A 148 -7.58 -0.85 16.52
CA ALA A 148 -7.38 -2.30 16.66
C ALA A 148 -6.07 -2.73 16.00
N TYR A 149 -5.83 -2.29 14.77
CA TYR A 149 -4.58 -2.52 14.07
C TYR A 149 -3.34 -2.08 14.87
N TRP A 150 -3.35 -0.87 15.43
CA TRP A 150 -2.18 -0.37 16.16
C TRP A 150 -1.96 -1.08 17.49
N GLN A 151 -3.04 -1.49 18.17
CA GLN A 151 -2.93 -2.30 19.39
C GLN A 151 -2.12 -3.59 19.15
N ASP A 152 -2.40 -4.26 18.03
CA ASP A 152 -1.75 -5.53 17.69
C ASP A 152 -0.35 -5.32 17.10
N ALA A 153 -0.17 -4.30 16.26
CA ALA A 153 1.07 -4.11 15.49
C ALA A 153 2.14 -3.30 16.23
N ARG A 154 1.80 -2.46 17.21
CA ARG A 154 2.71 -1.45 17.79
C ARG A 154 3.99 -2.04 18.36
N GLN A 155 3.91 -3.16 19.08
CA GLN A 155 5.07 -3.75 19.76
C GLN A 155 6.08 -4.28 18.75
N VAL A 156 5.60 -5.06 17.78
CA VAL A 156 6.43 -5.60 16.71
C VAL A 156 7.07 -4.47 15.93
N ARG A 157 6.28 -3.50 15.44
CA ARG A 157 6.78 -2.38 14.63
C ARG A 157 7.80 -1.49 15.35
N MET A 158 7.60 -1.22 16.64
CA MET A 158 8.55 -0.46 17.45
C MET A 158 9.87 -1.23 17.66
N SER A 159 9.80 -2.54 17.87
CA SER A 159 10.99 -3.38 18.09
C SER A 159 11.81 -3.66 16.82
N THR A 160 11.16 -3.74 15.65
CA THR A 160 11.84 -4.02 14.36
C THR A 160 12.36 -2.77 13.65
N SER A 161 12.34 -1.61 14.28
CA SER A 161 12.72 -0.33 13.66
C SER A 161 14.24 -0.11 13.65
N GLU A 162 14.88 -0.44 12.53
CA GLU A 162 16.34 -0.34 12.37
C GLU A 162 16.84 1.11 12.22
N THR A 163 16.10 1.96 11.50
CA THR A 163 16.53 3.34 11.19
C THR A 163 15.98 4.37 12.18
N ARG A 164 16.70 5.49 12.36
CA ARG A 164 16.24 6.61 13.20
C ARG A 164 14.93 7.21 12.68
N GLN A 165 14.75 7.26 11.37
CA GLN A 165 13.54 7.77 10.73
C GLN A 165 12.34 6.82 10.95
N ALA A 166 12.53 5.50 10.82
CA ALA A 166 11.49 4.52 11.12
C ALA A 166 11.06 4.56 12.59
N ARG A 167 12.02 4.68 13.52
CA ARG A 167 11.72 4.87 14.95
C ARG A 167 10.89 6.12 15.20
N ARG A 168 11.25 7.24 14.56
CA ARG A 168 10.49 8.50 14.67
C ARG A 168 9.08 8.37 14.10
N PHE A 169 8.92 7.70 12.96
CA PHE A 169 7.63 7.42 12.36
C PHE A 169 6.71 6.68 13.33
N HIS A 170 7.16 5.55 13.88
CA HIS A 170 6.34 4.77 14.81
C HIS A 170 6.06 5.51 16.12
N GLN A 171 7.00 6.31 16.62
CA GLN A 171 6.77 7.18 17.79
C GLN A 171 5.64 8.19 17.52
N ILE A 172 5.60 8.81 16.34
CA ILE A 172 4.52 9.75 15.97
C ILE A 172 3.16 9.04 15.93
N LEU A 173 3.11 7.83 15.37
CA LEU A 173 1.89 7.03 15.36
C LEU A 173 1.42 6.71 16.78
N ASP A 174 2.34 6.30 17.65
CA ASP A 174 2.02 5.98 19.05
C ASP A 174 1.51 7.20 19.83
N GLU A 175 2.17 8.35 19.67
CA GLU A 175 1.73 9.63 20.25
C GLU A 175 0.31 10.02 19.79
N GLU A 176 -0.01 9.87 18.50
CA GLU A 176 -1.34 10.21 18.00
C GLU A 176 -2.40 9.15 18.34
N TYR A 177 -2.00 7.89 18.50
CA TYR A 177 -2.86 6.83 19.03
C TYR A 177 -3.27 7.14 20.48
N ASP A 178 -2.35 7.58 21.33
CA ASP A 178 -2.66 7.94 22.72
C ASP A 178 -3.52 9.20 22.81
N ARG A 179 -3.33 10.16 21.89
CA ARG A 179 -4.08 11.43 21.87
C ARG A 179 -5.47 11.34 21.26
N ALA A 180 -5.71 10.38 20.35
CA ALA A 180 -6.99 10.29 19.67
C ALA A 180 -8.12 9.96 20.68
N PRO A 181 -9.35 10.43 20.47
CA PRO A 181 -10.48 10.01 21.30
C PRO A 181 -10.73 8.50 21.13
N VAL A 182 -11.20 7.84 22.20
CA VAL A 182 -11.67 6.45 22.09
C VAL A 182 -12.98 6.46 21.29
N PRO A 183 -13.06 5.73 20.16
CA PRO A 183 -14.28 5.70 19.36
C PRO A 183 -15.42 5.15 20.20
N GLN A 184 -16.57 5.83 20.19
CA GLN A 184 -17.77 5.28 20.84
C GLN A 184 -18.16 3.97 20.15
N PRO A 185 -18.71 2.98 20.89
CA PRO A 185 -19.27 1.79 20.26
C PRO A 185 -20.28 2.24 19.22
N GLU A 186 -20.21 1.67 18.00
CA GLU A 186 -21.28 1.90 17.02
C GLU A 186 -22.61 1.56 17.69
N SER A 187 -23.46 2.58 17.86
CA SER A 187 -24.88 2.38 18.08
C SER A 187 -25.36 1.57 16.90
N ARG A 188 -25.43 0.23 17.03
CA ARG A 188 -26.11 -0.61 16.04
C ARG A 188 -27.43 0.11 15.76
N PRO A 189 -27.75 0.50 14.51
CA PRO A 189 -29.07 1.03 14.25
C PRO A 189 -30.02 -0.01 14.83
N ARG A 190 -30.84 0.40 15.82
CA ARG A 190 -31.96 -0.43 16.25
C ARG A 190 -32.77 -0.62 14.99
N VAL A 191 -32.54 -1.73 14.29
CA VAL A 191 -33.46 -2.22 13.28
C VAL A 191 -34.72 -2.50 14.10
N LEU A 192 -35.58 -1.49 14.22
CA LEU A 192 -36.93 -1.65 14.71
C LEU A 192 -37.54 -2.66 13.74
N ARG A 193 -37.50 -3.94 14.14
CA ARG A 193 -37.99 -5.03 13.32
C ARG A 193 -39.45 -4.68 12.96
N PRO A 194 -39.83 -4.65 11.67
CA PRO A 194 -41.14 -4.17 11.23
C PRO A 194 -42.33 -4.86 11.92
N TRP A 195 -42.15 -6.09 12.40
CA TRP A 195 -43.17 -6.84 13.13
C TRP A 195 -43.57 -6.21 14.46
N ALA A 196 -42.77 -5.33 15.06
CA ALA A 196 -43.18 -4.57 16.25
C ALA A 196 -44.35 -3.61 15.96
N ARG A 197 -44.54 -3.18 14.70
CA ARG A 197 -45.73 -2.43 14.27
C ARG A 197 -46.94 -3.33 13.98
N ILE A 198 -46.71 -4.60 13.65
CA ILE A 198 -47.79 -5.59 13.42
C ILE A 198 -48.32 -6.11 14.76
N ALA A 199 -47.45 -6.27 15.77
CA ALA A 199 -47.85 -6.66 17.12
C ALA A 199 -48.74 -5.60 17.82
N GLY A 200 -48.63 -4.32 17.44
CA GLY A 200 -49.53 -3.26 17.92
C GLY A 200 -50.88 -3.18 17.19
N ALA A 201 -50.98 -3.72 15.96
CA ALA A 201 -52.20 -3.70 15.17
C ALA A 201 -53.10 -4.93 15.40
N ALA A 202 -52.53 -6.07 15.80
CA ALA A 202 -53.30 -7.29 16.04
C ALA A 202 -54.20 -7.22 17.29
N THR A 203 -53.90 -6.34 18.25
CA THR A 203 -54.70 -6.19 19.48
C THR A 203 -55.98 -5.35 19.26
N GLY A 204 -56.07 -4.59 18.17
CA GLY A 204 -57.23 -3.74 17.87
C GLY A 204 -58.36 -4.43 17.09
N ALA A 205 -58.07 -5.51 16.35
CA ALA A 205 -59.04 -6.14 15.47
C ALA A 205 -59.97 -7.17 16.15
N ALA A 206 -59.62 -7.65 17.35
CA ALA A 206 -60.43 -8.64 18.08
C ALA A 206 -61.70 -8.05 18.73
N ALA A 207 -61.81 -6.72 18.85
CA ALA A 207 -62.95 -6.06 19.49
C ALA A 207 -64.12 -5.70 18.53
N LEU A 208 -63.93 -5.79 17.20
CA LEU A 208 -64.96 -5.38 16.23
C LEU A 208 -65.93 -6.50 15.80
N VAL A 209 -65.58 -7.77 16.03
CA VAL A 209 -66.44 -8.91 15.67
C VAL A 209 -67.68 -9.08 16.59
N PRO A 210 -67.61 -8.90 17.93
CA PRO A 210 -68.79 -9.02 18.77
C PRO A 210 -69.76 -7.83 18.64
N LEU A 211 -69.26 -6.63 18.29
CA LEU A 211 -70.08 -5.41 18.21
C LEU A 211 -70.97 -5.39 16.95
N LEU A 212 -70.46 -5.90 15.83
CA LEU A 212 -71.24 -6.07 14.59
C LEU A 212 -72.34 -7.14 14.73
N ARG A 213 -72.10 -8.21 15.49
CA ARG A 213 -73.12 -9.24 15.78
C ARG A 213 -74.26 -8.75 16.68
N ALA A 214 -73.98 -7.80 17.59
CA ALA A 214 -75.00 -7.24 18.49
C ALA A 214 -75.95 -6.26 17.78
N LEU A 215 -75.46 -5.51 16.78
CA LEU A 215 -76.27 -4.55 16.01
C LEU A 215 -77.24 -5.23 15.04
N ILE A 216 -76.87 -6.36 14.44
CA ILE A 216 -77.72 -7.10 13.49
C ILE A 216 -78.90 -7.80 14.20
N ARG A 217 -78.76 -8.20 15.47
CA ARG A 217 -79.86 -8.79 16.25
C ARG A 217 -80.93 -7.78 16.70
N ARG A 218 -80.63 -6.48 16.70
CA ARG A 218 -81.55 -5.45 17.22
C ARG A 218 -82.54 -4.94 16.17
N THR A 219 -82.25 -5.10 14.87
CA THR A 219 -83.08 -4.57 13.78
C THR A 219 -84.14 -5.55 13.25
N SER A 220 -84.14 -6.82 13.69
CA SER A 220 -85.12 -7.82 13.25
C SER A 220 -86.39 -7.93 14.12
N ARG A 221 -86.72 -6.89 14.89
CA ARG A 221 -87.97 -6.82 15.67
C ARG A 221 -88.73 -5.53 15.37
N THR A 222 -89.36 -5.49 14.19
CA THR A 222 -90.58 -4.69 13.97
C THR A 222 -91.79 -5.62 14.10
N PRO A 223 -92.76 -5.30 14.98
CA PRO A 223 -93.97 -6.10 15.11
C PRO A 223 -94.97 -5.74 14.01
N ARG A 224 -95.53 -6.78 13.38
CA ARG A 224 -96.83 -6.73 12.68
C ARG A 224 -97.90 -6.26 13.65
N ARG A 225 -98.61 -5.18 13.31
CA ARG A 225 -100.08 -5.13 13.19
C ARG A 225 -100.52 -3.81 12.61
#